data_AF-A0AAN8EV50-F1
#
_entry.id   AF-A0AAN8EV50-F1
#
_cell.length_a   1.000
_cell.length_b   1.000
_cell.length_c   1.000
_cell.angle_alpha   90.00
_cell.angle_beta   90.00
_cell.angle_gamma   90.00
#
_symmetry.space_group_name_H-M   'P 1'
#
loop_
_entity.id
_entity.type
_entity.pdbx_description
1 polymer ?
#
loop_
_entity_poly.entity_id
_entity_poly.type
_entity_poly.pdbx_seq_one_letter_code
_entity_poly.pdbx_strand_id
1 'polypeptide(L)'
;MKWMRGRRKAAAVFLLVLSVCLLAITTFNDFDDYRRRIVTDTGQKGCHLPRLDPYDPSIAKYILKPEPLICDGTQFELTYLADDEWLHVNRTAIVATGLSLACFYRCYDRVEGDDLQLQYDEWTQLYNQTRPGCEFMETYCAKTSFPRSTVYYNNHNQVLRRNSSTTTIDMASKKSVIVIVFDSMSHSNFIRNMPKSLEVLTSLYGSHIFEGMSKIGDQSFPNAVAFLAGRDHSTEFGDTSGFFDDHPLIWKDFEKAGYSTYYAEDYPNFNLFYYLAKGFRRKPVHHYF
;
A
#
# COMPACT_ATOMS: atom_id res chain seq x y z
N MET A 1 3.03 17.55 58.22
CA MET A 1 3.93 17.58 57.03
C MET A 1 3.39 16.90 55.76
N LYS A 2 2.43 15.95 55.82
CA LYS A 2 1.84 15.31 54.61
C LYS A 2 0.89 16.22 53.79
N TRP A 3 0.19 17.14 54.44
CA TRP A 3 -0.81 18.01 53.81
C TRP A 3 -0.23 19.04 52.81
N MET A 4 0.94 19.62 53.12
CA MET A 4 1.63 20.56 52.22
C MET A 4 2.26 19.89 50.99
N ARG A 5 2.62 18.60 51.07
CA ARG A 5 3.16 17.84 49.92
C ARG A 5 2.09 17.54 48.86
N GLY A 6 0.83 17.31 49.27
CA GLY A 6 -0.29 17.07 48.35
C GLY A 6 -0.63 18.30 47.51
N ARG A 7 -0.68 19.50 48.12
CA ARG A 7 -0.91 20.77 47.42
C ARG A 7 0.18 21.11 46.41
N ARG A 8 1.46 20.84 46.73
CA ARG A 8 2.57 21.05 45.79
C ARG A 8 2.53 20.11 44.59
N LYS A 9 2.12 18.84 44.79
CA LYS A 9 1.92 17.89 43.69
C LYS A 9 0.72 18.27 42.81
N ALA A 10 -0.40 18.66 43.41
CA ALA A 10 -1.57 19.13 42.66
C ALA A 10 -1.28 20.40 41.86
N ALA A 11 -0.55 21.36 42.43
CA ALA A 11 -0.12 22.57 41.71
C ALA A 11 0.84 22.26 40.56
N ALA A 12 1.77 21.32 40.75
CA ALA A 12 2.69 20.90 39.69
C ALA A 12 1.97 20.21 38.52
N VAL A 13 0.99 19.34 38.81
CA VAL A 13 0.16 18.70 37.77
C VAL A 13 -0.69 19.74 37.04
N PHE A 14 -1.29 20.69 37.77
CA PHE A 14 -2.09 21.74 37.15
C PHE A 14 -1.26 22.65 36.24
N LEU A 15 -0.05 23.05 36.67
CA LEU A 15 0.88 23.81 35.83
C LEU A 15 1.34 23.03 34.60
N LEU A 16 1.56 21.72 34.72
CA LEU A 16 1.92 20.86 33.60
C LEU A 16 0.78 20.80 32.56
N VAL A 17 -0.46 20.57 33.01
CA VAL A 17 -1.64 20.54 32.14
C VAL A 17 -1.85 21.90 31.46
N LEU A 18 -1.71 23.00 32.21
CA LEU A 18 -1.82 24.34 31.64
C LEU A 18 -0.75 24.60 30.58
N SER A 19 0.49 24.14 30.81
CA SER A 19 1.59 24.29 29.86
C SER A 19 1.37 23.49 28.58
N VAL A 20 0.82 22.28 28.68
CA VAL A 20 0.47 21.45 27.52
C VAL A 20 -0.69 22.06 26.75
N CYS A 21 -1.72 22.57 27.44
CA CYS A 21 -2.82 23.28 26.79
C CYS A 21 -2.35 24.55 26.09
N LEU A 22 -1.47 25.34 26.71
CA LEU A 22 -0.90 26.54 26.09
C LEU A 22 -0.06 26.18 24.86
N LEU A 23 0.77 25.12 24.93
CA LEU A 23 1.53 24.61 23.79
C LEU A 23 0.59 24.18 22.65
N ALA A 24 -0.46 23.42 22.95
CA ALA A 24 -1.46 22.99 21.96
C ALA A 24 -2.21 24.18 21.32
N ILE A 25 -2.54 25.21 22.11
CA ILE A 25 -3.18 26.43 21.59
C ILE A 25 -2.20 27.22 20.71
N THR A 26 -0.92 27.31 21.08
CA THR A 26 0.08 28.00 20.26
C THR A 26 0.36 27.29 18.94
N THR A 27 0.45 25.95 18.94
CA THR A 27 0.64 25.19 17.70
C THR A 27 -0.60 25.24 16.81
N PHE A 28 -1.80 25.25 17.40
CA PHE A 28 -3.05 25.41 16.66
C PHE A 28 -3.17 26.82 16.05
N ASN A 29 -2.80 27.87 16.80
CA ASN A 29 -2.80 29.24 16.30
C ASN A 29 -1.74 29.48 15.21
N ASP A 30 -0.55 28.89 15.30
CA ASP A 30 0.47 28.96 14.24
C ASP A 30 -0.01 28.29 12.94
N PHE A 31 -0.72 27.16 13.06
CA PHE A 31 -1.32 26.47 11.92
C PHE A 31 -2.42 27.31 11.25
N ASP A 32 -3.22 28.01 12.06
CA ASP A 32 -4.31 28.86 11.61
C ASP A 32 -3.82 30.20 11.01
N ASP A 33 -2.69 30.74 11.50
CA ASP A 33 -2.00 31.90 10.91
C ASP A 33 -1.37 31.54 9.55
N TYR A 34 -0.79 30.34 9.41
CA TYR A 34 -0.31 29.83 8.12
C TYR A 34 -1.45 29.71 7.09
N ARG A 35 -2.61 29.17 7.51
CA ARG A 35 -3.82 29.10 6.67
C ARG A 35 -4.32 30.48 6.25
N ARG A 36 -4.30 31.46 7.17
CA ARG A 36 -4.71 32.84 6.89
C ARG A 36 -3.75 33.58 5.97
N ARG A 37 -2.43 33.34 6.07
CA ARG A 37 -1.43 33.95 5.17
C ARG A 37 -1.57 33.51 3.71
N ILE A 38 -2.15 32.33 3.44
CA ILE A 38 -2.44 31.87 2.07
C ILE A 38 -3.64 32.62 1.45
N VAL A 39 -4.47 33.30 2.27
CA VAL A 39 -5.73 33.92 1.82
C VAL A 39 -5.60 35.43 1.55
N THR A 40 -4.44 36.05 1.84
CA THR A 40 -4.22 37.47 1.56
C THR A 40 -3.19 37.69 0.47
N ASP A 41 -3.61 37.49 -0.79
CA ASP A 41 -3.09 38.30 -1.89
C ASP A 41 -4.22 39.16 -2.46
N THR A 42 -4.09 40.45 -2.16
CA THR A 42 -4.99 41.52 -2.54
C THR A 42 -4.69 41.95 -3.98
N GLY A 43 -5.45 41.43 -4.96
CA GLY A 43 -5.59 42.09 -6.27
C GLY A 43 -5.39 41.25 -7.53
N GLN A 44 -5.09 39.95 -7.45
CA GLN A 44 -4.90 39.10 -8.63
C GLN A 44 -6.13 38.22 -8.95
N LYS A 45 -6.55 38.16 -10.22
CA LYS A 45 -7.65 37.30 -10.68
C LYS A 45 -7.15 35.88 -10.94
N GLY A 46 -7.45 34.95 -10.04
CA GLY A 46 -7.25 33.51 -10.24
C GLY A 46 -6.49 32.82 -9.11
N CYS A 47 -6.51 31.47 -9.11
CA CYS A 47 -5.69 30.68 -8.20
C CYS A 47 -4.27 30.57 -8.75
N HIS A 48 -3.31 31.19 -8.07
CA HIS A 48 -1.90 31.03 -8.36
C HIS A 48 -1.33 29.90 -7.51
N LEU A 49 -0.98 28.80 -8.17
CA LEU A 49 -0.34 27.66 -7.50
C LEU A 49 1.08 28.07 -7.06
N PRO A 50 1.44 27.92 -5.78
CA PRO A 50 2.80 28.20 -5.33
C PRO A 50 3.77 27.18 -5.94
N ARG A 51 4.89 27.67 -6.47
CA ARG A 51 6.01 26.80 -6.85
C ARG A 51 6.89 26.58 -5.63
N LEU A 52 6.79 25.40 -5.03
CA LEU A 52 7.59 25.03 -3.87
C LEU A 52 8.95 24.51 -4.32
N ASP A 53 10.04 25.00 -3.72
CA ASP A 53 11.36 24.41 -3.88
C ASP A 53 11.44 23.11 -3.05
N PRO A 54 11.63 21.94 -3.68
CA PRO A 54 11.77 20.69 -2.95
C PRO A 54 12.99 20.66 -2.02
N TYR A 55 13.96 21.56 -2.16
CA TYR A 55 15.18 21.63 -1.36
C TYR A 55 15.29 22.94 -0.55
N ASP A 56 14.16 23.61 -0.30
CA ASP A 56 14.15 24.88 0.44
C ASP A 56 14.93 24.77 1.77
N PRO A 57 15.84 25.72 2.08
CA PRO A 57 16.66 25.66 3.29
C PRO A 57 15.86 25.54 4.60
N SER A 58 14.61 26.05 4.65
CA SER A 58 13.75 25.97 5.84
C SER A 58 13.40 24.54 6.25
N ILE A 59 13.40 23.60 5.29
CA ILE A 59 13.07 22.19 5.53
C ILE A 59 14.30 21.28 5.60
N ALA A 60 15.51 21.80 5.37
CA ALA A 60 16.72 20.98 5.26
C ALA A 60 16.94 20.06 6.48
N LYS A 61 16.60 20.52 7.68
CA LYS A 61 16.67 19.74 8.93
C LYS A 61 15.73 18.53 9.00
N TYR A 62 14.70 18.47 8.15
CA TYR A 62 13.74 17.36 8.08
C TYR A 62 14.07 16.37 6.96
N ILE A 63 15.03 16.69 6.10
CA ILE A 63 15.45 15.81 5.01
C ILE A 63 16.47 14.82 5.57
N LEU A 64 16.03 13.57 5.76
CA LEU A 64 16.87 12.48 6.22
C LEU A 64 17.15 11.53 5.06
N LYS A 65 18.42 11.20 4.83
CA LYS A 65 18.83 10.17 3.89
C LYS A 65 19.21 8.92 4.68
N PRO A 66 18.43 7.82 4.61
CA PRO A 66 18.81 6.58 5.24
C PRO A 66 20.05 6.00 4.55
N GLU A 67 20.85 5.26 5.33
CA GLU A 67 21.95 4.47 4.77
C GLU A 67 21.38 3.40 3.81
N PRO A 68 22.12 3.04 2.75
CA PRO A 68 21.70 1.97 1.85
C PRO A 68 21.44 0.67 2.61
N LEU A 69 20.42 -0.07 2.19
CA LEU A 69 20.16 -1.41 2.71
C LEU A 69 21.34 -2.32 2.35
N ILE A 70 22.04 -2.83 3.36
CA ILE A 70 23.10 -3.83 3.20
C ILE A 70 22.43 -5.20 3.37
N CYS A 71 22.19 -5.89 2.25
CA CYS A 71 21.68 -7.26 2.27
C CYS A 71 22.87 -8.22 2.45
N ASP A 72 22.89 -8.98 3.56
CA ASP A 72 23.93 -9.99 3.82
C ASP A 72 23.73 -11.23 2.94
N GLY A 73 24.64 -11.42 1.98
CA GLY A 73 24.79 -12.67 1.22
C GLY A 73 23.75 -12.93 0.12
N THR A 74 24.10 -13.87 -0.78
CA THR A 74 23.22 -14.37 -1.83
C THR A 74 22.15 -15.29 -1.21
N GLN A 75 20.93 -14.79 -1.04
CA GLN A 75 19.79 -15.66 -0.78
C GLN A 75 19.41 -16.36 -2.07
N PHE A 76 19.66 -17.67 -2.15
CA PHE A 76 19.28 -18.47 -3.31
C PHE A 76 17.75 -18.56 -3.42
N GLU A 77 17.23 -18.28 -4.61
CA GLU A 77 15.82 -18.52 -4.94
C GLU A 77 15.60 -20.02 -5.19
N LEU A 78 15.20 -20.75 -4.15
CA LEU A 78 15.05 -22.21 -4.19
C LEU A 78 13.79 -22.69 -4.91
N THR A 79 12.80 -21.81 -5.05
CA THR A 79 11.57 -22.06 -5.80
C THR A 79 11.23 -20.80 -6.59
N TYR A 80 10.67 -20.97 -7.79
CA TYR A 80 10.25 -19.86 -8.65
C TYR A 80 8.97 -20.24 -9.39
N LEU A 81 8.14 -19.24 -9.68
CA LEU A 81 6.94 -19.38 -10.50
C LEU A 81 7.25 -18.91 -11.92
N ALA A 82 6.97 -19.74 -12.91
CA ALA A 82 7.16 -19.43 -14.33
C ALA A 82 5.91 -18.82 -14.96
N ASP A 83 6.07 -18.14 -16.09
CA ASP A 83 5.00 -17.44 -16.83
C ASP A 83 3.88 -18.36 -17.33
N ASP A 84 4.11 -19.67 -17.35
CA ASP A 84 3.17 -20.71 -17.79
C ASP A 84 2.44 -21.39 -16.62
N GLU A 85 2.37 -20.70 -15.48
CA GLU A 85 1.64 -21.05 -14.25
C GLU A 85 2.23 -22.26 -13.50
N TRP A 86 3.49 -22.63 -13.81
CA TRP A 86 4.20 -23.71 -13.13
C TRP A 86 5.08 -23.18 -12.00
N LEU A 87 4.92 -23.78 -10.83
CA LEU A 87 5.81 -23.59 -9.69
C LEU A 87 6.92 -24.64 -9.77
N HIS A 88 8.17 -24.20 -9.75
CA HIS A 88 9.35 -25.04 -9.90
C HIS A 88 10.24 -25.04 -8.67
N VAL A 89 10.97 -26.15 -8.50
CA VAL A 89 12.15 -26.22 -7.63
C VAL A 89 13.38 -25.83 -8.43
N ASN A 90 14.14 -24.85 -7.95
CA ASN A 90 15.41 -24.47 -8.53
C ASN A 90 16.51 -25.43 -8.08
N ARG A 91 16.70 -26.52 -8.85
CA ARG A 91 17.69 -27.55 -8.52
C ARG A 91 19.12 -27.01 -8.49
N THR A 92 19.46 -26.10 -9.40
CA THR A 92 20.79 -25.48 -9.45
C THR A 92 21.07 -24.69 -8.18
N ALA A 93 20.08 -23.92 -7.71
CA ALA A 93 20.15 -23.19 -6.45
C ALA A 93 20.25 -24.13 -5.23
N ILE A 94 19.48 -25.23 -5.21
CA ILE A 94 19.59 -26.24 -4.15
C ILE A 94 21.00 -26.84 -4.10
N VAL A 95 21.57 -27.23 -5.24
CA VAL A 95 22.94 -27.77 -5.29
C VAL A 95 23.95 -26.73 -4.81
N ALA A 96 23.79 -25.46 -5.19
CA ALA A 96 24.66 -24.37 -4.76
C ALA A 96 24.62 -24.13 -3.24
N THR A 97 23.53 -24.49 -2.57
CA THR A 97 23.46 -24.43 -1.09
C THR A 97 24.33 -25.47 -0.40
N GLY A 98 24.69 -26.56 -1.09
CA GLY A 98 25.36 -27.72 -0.49
C GLY A 98 24.49 -28.53 0.48
N LEU A 99 23.18 -28.26 0.55
CA LEU A 99 22.24 -28.93 1.45
C LEU A 99 21.36 -29.93 0.69
N SER A 100 21.00 -31.02 1.37
CA SER A 100 19.91 -31.90 0.93
C SER A 100 18.58 -31.36 1.42
N LEU A 101 17.76 -30.84 0.51
CA LEU A 101 16.52 -30.14 0.83
C LEU A 101 15.30 -30.83 0.20
N ALA A 102 14.18 -30.79 0.91
CA ALA A 102 12.86 -31.08 0.37
C ALA A 102 12.00 -29.80 0.46
N CYS A 103 11.35 -29.45 -0.65
CA CYS A 103 10.51 -28.28 -0.74
C CYS A 103 9.02 -28.66 -0.74
N PHE A 104 8.20 -27.77 -0.22
CA PHE A 104 6.76 -27.94 -0.05
C PHE A 104 6.07 -26.63 -0.44
N TYR A 105 4.83 -26.75 -0.87
CA TYR A 105 3.98 -25.61 -1.18
C TYR A 105 2.57 -25.86 -0.64
N ARG A 106 1.83 -24.78 -0.43
CA ARG A 106 0.37 -24.81 -0.25
C ARG A 106 -0.24 -23.55 -0.83
N CYS A 107 -1.44 -23.68 -1.33
CA CYS A 107 -2.25 -22.53 -1.72
C CYS A 107 -2.89 -21.90 -0.49
N TYR A 108 -3.21 -20.62 -0.60
CA TYR A 108 -4.07 -19.95 0.35
C TYR A 108 -4.95 -18.93 -0.35
N ASP A 109 -6.06 -18.58 0.28
CA ASP A 109 -6.93 -17.53 -0.22
C ASP A 109 -7.66 -16.83 0.93
N ARG A 110 -8.17 -15.63 0.67
CA ARG A 110 -8.97 -14.85 1.60
C ARG A 110 -10.34 -15.49 1.85
N VAL A 111 -10.76 -15.52 3.10
CA VAL A 111 -12.08 -16.01 3.53
C VAL A 111 -13.17 -14.97 3.19
N GLU A 112 -14.34 -15.41 2.73
CA GLU A 112 -15.48 -14.51 2.51
C GLU A 112 -16.01 -13.99 3.86
N GLY A 113 -16.20 -12.67 3.96
CA GLY A 113 -16.72 -12.00 5.16
C GLY A 113 -15.68 -11.34 6.05
N ASP A 114 -14.38 -11.60 5.83
CA ASP A 114 -13.29 -11.01 6.60
C ASP A 114 -12.06 -10.77 5.71
N ASP A 115 -11.64 -9.51 5.58
CA ASP A 115 -10.51 -9.10 4.74
C ASP A 115 -9.14 -9.52 5.28
N LEU A 116 -9.02 -9.89 6.56
CA LEU A 116 -7.75 -10.30 7.16
C LEU A 116 -7.59 -11.81 7.30
N GLN A 117 -8.70 -12.56 7.28
CA GLN A 117 -8.64 -13.99 7.49
C GLN A 117 -8.26 -14.73 6.21
N LEU A 118 -7.19 -15.52 6.30
CA LEU A 118 -6.72 -16.41 5.23
C LEU A 118 -7.05 -17.87 5.55
N GLN A 119 -7.48 -18.61 4.53
CA GLN A 119 -7.63 -20.05 4.55
C GLN A 119 -6.46 -20.68 3.78
N TYR A 120 -5.85 -21.69 4.39
CA TYR A 120 -4.70 -22.39 3.83
C TYR A 120 -5.06 -23.84 3.51
N ASP A 121 -4.53 -24.33 2.39
CA ASP A 121 -4.54 -25.75 2.07
C ASP A 121 -3.47 -26.52 2.87
N GLU A 122 -3.54 -27.85 2.80
CA GLU A 122 -2.52 -28.73 3.36
C GLU A 122 -1.20 -28.65 2.58
N TRP A 123 -0.09 -28.77 3.31
CA TRP A 123 1.24 -28.76 2.70
C TRP A 123 1.45 -29.96 1.78
N THR A 124 1.79 -29.68 0.53
CA THR A 124 2.09 -30.68 -0.49
C THR A 124 3.57 -30.63 -0.87
N GLN A 125 4.21 -31.80 -0.99
CA GLN A 125 5.62 -31.86 -1.40
C GLN A 125 5.79 -31.44 -2.87
N LEU A 126 6.73 -30.53 -3.11
CA LEU A 126 7.12 -30.07 -4.44
C LEU A 126 8.39 -30.81 -4.89
N TYR A 127 8.22 -31.83 -5.73
CA TYR A 127 9.34 -32.68 -6.18
C TYR A 127 10.22 -32.04 -7.26
N ASN A 128 9.60 -31.46 -8.29
CA ASN A 128 10.29 -30.81 -9.39
C ASN A 128 9.54 -29.58 -9.84
N GLN A 129 8.27 -29.78 -10.20
CA GLN A 129 7.37 -28.72 -10.58
C GLN A 129 5.92 -29.18 -10.38
N THR A 130 5.01 -28.24 -10.26
CA THR A 130 3.57 -28.48 -10.19
C THR A 130 2.82 -27.30 -10.80
N ARG A 131 1.54 -27.49 -11.14
CA ARG A 131 0.60 -26.40 -11.41
C ARG A 131 -0.31 -26.24 -10.20
N PRO A 132 -0.10 -25.23 -9.35
CA PRO A 132 -0.87 -25.05 -8.12
C PRO A 132 -2.35 -24.78 -8.39
N GLY A 133 -2.68 -24.10 -9.49
CA GLY A 133 -4.07 -23.75 -9.83
C GLY A 133 -4.68 -22.67 -8.92
N CYS A 134 -3.86 -21.98 -8.14
CA CYS A 134 -4.24 -20.90 -7.24
C CYS A 134 -3.39 -19.65 -7.51
N GLU A 135 -3.90 -18.48 -7.12
CA GLU A 135 -3.21 -17.19 -7.30
C GLU A 135 -2.13 -16.96 -6.25
N PHE A 136 -2.38 -17.40 -5.01
CA PHE A 136 -1.48 -17.19 -3.88
C PHE A 136 -1.00 -18.52 -3.35
N MET A 137 0.30 -18.63 -3.16
CA MET A 137 0.91 -19.82 -2.60
C MET A 137 2.15 -19.46 -1.81
N GLU A 138 2.34 -20.21 -0.73
CA GLU A 138 3.56 -20.15 0.05
C GLU A 138 4.36 -21.43 -0.11
N THR A 139 5.67 -21.29 -0.01
CA THR A 139 6.64 -22.36 -0.16
C THR A 139 7.62 -22.35 0.98
N TYR A 140 8.07 -23.53 1.38
CA TYR A 140 9.25 -23.66 2.23
C TYR A 140 10.13 -24.80 1.76
N CYS A 141 11.42 -24.74 2.09
CA CYS A 141 12.33 -25.86 1.93
C CYS A 141 13.02 -26.17 3.26
N ALA A 142 13.09 -27.45 3.61
CA ALA A 142 13.68 -27.93 4.85
C ALA A 142 14.76 -28.98 4.59
N LYS A 143 15.75 -29.05 5.48
CA LYS A 143 16.78 -30.09 5.47
C LYS A 143 16.12 -31.47 5.60
N THR A 144 16.55 -32.41 4.76
CA THR A 144 16.13 -33.81 4.86
C THR A 144 16.88 -34.55 5.96
N SER A 145 18.09 -34.09 6.29
CA SER A 145 18.91 -34.61 7.39
C SER A 145 18.40 -34.14 8.76
N PHE A 146 18.73 -34.92 9.80
CA PHE A 146 18.41 -34.57 11.19
C PHE A 146 19.44 -33.58 11.77
N PRO A 147 19.03 -32.53 12.50
CA PRO A 147 17.65 -32.13 12.76
C PRO A 147 17.01 -31.46 11.54
N ARG A 148 15.73 -31.75 11.30
CA ARG A 148 14.96 -31.07 10.25
C ARG A 148 14.81 -29.60 10.63
N SER A 149 15.24 -28.71 9.73
CA SER A 149 15.12 -27.26 9.90
C SER A 149 14.72 -26.62 8.58
N THR A 150 13.75 -25.72 8.61
CA THR A 150 13.41 -24.84 7.47
C THR A 150 14.54 -23.86 7.24
N VAL A 151 15.00 -23.76 5.98
CA VAL A 151 16.10 -22.87 5.58
C VAL A 151 15.67 -21.83 4.55
N TYR A 152 14.46 -21.99 4.02
CA TYR A 152 13.91 -21.13 2.99
C TYR A 152 12.40 -21.06 3.16
N TYR A 153 11.87 -19.87 2.98
CA TYR A 153 10.45 -19.60 2.92
C TYR A 153 10.23 -18.51 1.87
N ASN A 154 9.20 -18.65 1.04
CA ASN A 154 8.86 -17.63 0.04
C ASN A 154 7.38 -17.68 -0.32
N ASN A 155 6.84 -16.54 -0.73
CA ASN A 155 5.49 -16.43 -1.29
C ASN A 155 5.59 -16.22 -2.80
N HIS A 156 4.74 -16.93 -3.54
CA HIS A 156 4.57 -16.76 -4.98
C HIS A 156 3.14 -16.37 -5.28
N ASN A 157 3.00 -15.52 -6.29
CA ASN A 157 1.76 -14.86 -6.62
C ASN A 157 1.59 -14.86 -8.15
N GLN A 158 0.41 -15.18 -8.65
CA GLN A 158 0.07 -15.12 -10.07
C GLN A 158 -1.35 -14.64 -10.32
N VAL A 159 -1.56 -14.08 -11.51
CA VAL A 159 -2.86 -13.67 -12.02
C VAL A 159 -3.36 -14.77 -12.95
N LEU A 160 -4.35 -15.55 -12.51
CA LEU A 160 -4.86 -16.65 -13.32
C LEU A 160 -5.77 -16.14 -14.44
N ARG A 161 -5.57 -16.65 -15.67
CA ARG A 161 -6.38 -16.23 -16.81
C ARG A 161 -7.84 -16.64 -16.63
N ARG A 162 -8.74 -15.66 -16.68
CA ARG A 162 -10.18 -15.93 -16.82
C ARG A 162 -10.51 -16.32 -18.27
N ASN A 163 -11.26 -17.41 -18.41
CA ASN A 163 -11.94 -17.76 -19.65
C ASN A 163 -13.09 -16.78 -19.89
N SER A 164 -12.79 -15.58 -20.41
CA SER A 164 -13.83 -14.63 -20.78
C SER A 164 -14.35 -14.93 -22.18
N SER A 165 -15.65 -15.18 -22.29
CA SER A 165 -16.39 -15.41 -23.55
C SER A 165 -16.56 -14.16 -24.41
N THR A 166 -15.93 -13.04 -24.05
CA THR A 166 -16.07 -11.76 -24.77
C THR A 166 -15.32 -11.80 -26.10
N THR A 167 -16.09 -11.63 -27.17
CA THR A 167 -15.66 -11.60 -28.57
C THR A 167 -14.42 -10.71 -28.77
N THR A 168 -13.39 -11.26 -29.39
CA THR A 168 -12.05 -10.67 -29.63
C THR A 168 -12.05 -9.29 -30.30
N ILE A 169 -13.16 -8.89 -30.93
CA ILE A 169 -13.28 -7.65 -31.71
C ILE A 169 -13.36 -6.40 -30.80
N ASP A 170 -13.90 -6.50 -29.59
CA ASP A 170 -14.09 -5.34 -28.68
C ASP A 170 -12.86 -5.06 -27.79
N MET A 171 -11.91 -5.99 -27.67
CA MET A 171 -10.70 -5.82 -26.86
C MET A 171 -9.61 -4.99 -27.57
N ALA A 172 -9.53 -5.02 -28.90
CA ALA A 172 -8.46 -4.35 -29.65
C ALA A 172 -8.46 -2.81 -29.50
N SER A 173 -9.58 -2.22 -29.09
CA SER A 173 -9.73 -0.77 -28.89
C SER A 173 -9.45 -0.31 -27.45
N LYS A 174 -9.55 -1.23 -26.47
CA LYS A 174 -9.44 -0.92 -25.04
C LYS A 174 -7.97 -0.83 -24.61
N LYS A 175 -7.67 0.10 -23.70
CA LYS A 175 -6.32 0.31 -23.16
C LYS A 175 -6.27 -0.18 -21.72
N SER A 176 -5.25 -0.95 -21.36
CA SER A 176 -4.99 -1.30 -19.96
C SER A 176 -4.70 -0.04 -19.15
N VAL A 177 -5.28 0.04 -17.96
CA VAL A 177 -5.09 1.15 -17.02
C VAL A 177 -4.43 0.58 -15.77
N ILE A 178 -3.32 1.20 -15.35
CA ILE A 178 -2.62 0.86 -14.11
C ILE A 178 -2.64 2.10 -13.22
N VAL A 179 -3.06 1.92 -11.98
CA VAL A 179 -3.04 2.94 -10.94
C VAL A 179 -2.07 2.48 -9.87
N ILE A 180 -1.05 3.29 -9.59
CA ILE A 180 -0.09 3.04 -8.51
C ILE A 180 -0.26 4.16 -7.49
N VAL A 181 -0.54 3.78 -6.25
CA VAL A 181 -0.73 4.71 -5.13
C VAL A 181 0.44 4.54 -4.17
N PHE A 182 0.99 5.64 -3.70
CA PHE A 182 2.02 5.66 -2.66
C PHE A 182 1.46 6.34 -1.43
N ASP A 183 1.40 5.64 -0.29
CA ASP A 183 0.99 6.28 0.95
C ASP A 183 2.08 7.22 1.49
N SER A 184 1.61 8.37 1.95
CA SER A 184 2.30 9.44 2.67
C SER A 184 3.39 10.16 1.89
N MET A 185 3.19 10.31 0.58
CA MET A 185 4.12 11.02 -0.31
C MET A 185 3.57 12.37 -0.78
N SER A 186 4.32 13.45 -0.52
CA SER A 186 4.09 14.75 -1.17
C SER A 186 4.85 14.86 -2.48
N HIS A 187 4.43 15.78 -3.36
CA HIS A 187 5.10 16.03 -4.64
C HIS A 187 6.60 16.34 -4.46
N SER A 188 6.95 17.25 -3.54
CA SER A 188 8.34 17.56 -3.23
C SER A 188 9.10 16.34 -2.67
N ASN A 189 8.44 15.48 -1.88
CA ASN A 189 9.08 14.28 -1.36
C ASN A 189 9.36 13.22 -2.44
N PHE A 190 8.47 13.10 -3.41
CA PHE A 190 8.66 12.24 -4.58
C PHE A 190 9.87 12.69 -5.41
N ILE A 191 10.00 14.00 -5.69
CA ILE A 191 11.16 14.56 -6.41
C ILE A 191 12.48 14.20 -5.70
N ARG A 192 12.53 14.32 -4.37
CA ARG A 192 13.75 14.05 -3.60
C ARG A 192 14.10 12.57 -3.52
N ASN A 193 13.12 11.72 -3.21
CA ASN A 193 13.38 10.32 -2.84
C ASN A 193 13.20 9.34 -3.99
N MET A 194 12.55 9.73 -5.09
CA MET A 194 12.33 8.88 -6.26
C MET A 194 12.81 9.52 -7.57
N PRO A 195 14.03 10.11 -7.64
CA PRO A 195 14.49 10.85 -8.81
C PRO A 195 14.61 9.97 -10.06
N LYS A 196 14.96 8.69 -9.91
CA LYS A 196 15.00 7.72 -11.01
C LYS A 196 13.60 7.45 -11.58
N SER A 197 12.60 7.30 -10.72
CA SER A 197 11.21 7.12 -11.16
C SER A 197 10.69 8.37 -11.86
N LEU A 198 11.02 9.57 -11.35
CA LEU A 198 10.69 10.83 -11.99
C LEU A 198 11.30 10.93 -13.39
N GLU A 199 12.59 10.59 -13.55
CA GLU A 199 13.28 10.60 -14.85
C GLU A 199 12.63 9.64 -15.87
N VAL A 200 12.24 8.44 -15.44
CA VAL A 200 11.51 7.49 -16.28
C VAL A 200 10.15 8.08 -16.71
N LEU A 201 9.38 8.64 -15.77
CA LEU A 201 8.08 9.22 -16.07
C LEU A 201 8.19 10.38 -17.07
N THR A 202 9.16 11.29 -16.88
CA THR A 202 9.30 12.49 -17.71
C THR A 202 9.97 12.20 -19.06
N SER A 203 11.11 11.50 -19.05
CA SER A 203 11.94 11.35 -20.25
C SER A 203 11.52 10.16 -21.11
N LEU A 204 11.24 9.00 -20.49
CA LEU A 204 10.93 7.77 -21.23
C LEU A 204 9.46 7.72 -21.63
N TYR A 205 8.55 8.03 -20.70
CA TYR A 205 7.12 7.93 -20.95
C TYR A 205 6.47 9.24 -21.42
N GLY A 206 7.16 10.38 -21.33
CA GLY A 206 6.57 11.68 -21.68
C GLY A 206 5.33 12.01 -20.86
N SER A 207 5.30 11.56 -19.60
CA SER A 207 4.14 11.65 -18.72
C SER A 207 3.81 13.11 -18.40
N HIS A 208 2.53 13.40 -18.23
CA HIS A 208 2.09 14.71 -17.76
C HIS A 208 2.07 14.74 -16.23
N ILE A 209 2.77 15.72 -15.64
CA ILE A 209 2.79 15.94 -14.20
C ILE A 209 1.76 17.02 -13.84
N PHE A 210 0.79 16.65 -13.00
CA PHE A 210 -0.21 17.58 -12.50
C PHE A 210 0.33 18.37 -11.29
N GLU A 211 1.10 19.42 -11.56
CA GLU A 211 1.74 20.28 -10.55
C GLU A 211 0.77 20.89 -9.51
N GLY A 212 -0.51 21.05 -9.87
CA GLY A 212 -1.55 21.60 -9.01
C GLY A 212 -2.42 20.58 -8.29
N MET A 213 -2.18 19.29 -8.47
CA MET A 213 -3.02 18.26 -7.86
C MET A 213 -2.83 18.25 -6.35
N SER A 214 -3.92 18.50 -5.62
CA SER A 214 -3.93 18.57 -4.17
C SER A 214 -4.81 17.47 -3.59
N LYS A 215 -4.47 17.04 -2.38
CA LYS A 215 -5.29 16.11 -1.60
C LYS A 215 -6.61 16.80 -1.20
N ILE A 216 -7.69 16.02 -1.14
CA ILE A 216 -9.03 16.43 -0.70
C ILE A 216 -9.13 16.43 0.83
N GLY A 217 -8.52 15.45 1.50
CA GLY A 217 -8.56 15.30 2.95
C GLY A 217 -7.19 15.05 3.56
N ASP A 218 -7.12 15.05 4.88
CA ASP A 218 -5.84 14.91 5.57
C ASP A 218 -5.29 13.49 5.58
N GLN A 219 -6.17 12.49 5.66
CA GLN A 219 -5.84 11.07 5.74
C GLN A 219 -6.02 10.37 4.38
N SER A 220 -5.47 9.16 4.24
CA SER A 220 -5.53 8.39 3.00
C SER A 220 -6.97 8.08 2.57
N PHE A 221 -7.86 7.70 3.50
CA PHE A 221 -9.23 7.29 3.18
C PHE A 221 -10.08 8.37 2.45
N PRO A 222 -10.22 9.62 2.95
CA PRO A 222 -10.95 10.67 2.22
C PRO A 222 -10.45 10.90 0.79
N ASN A 223 -9.14 10.82 0.58
CA ASN A 223 -8.52 11.00 -0.73
C ASN A 223 -8.81 9.82 -1.66
N ALA A 224 -8.69 8.59 -1.14
CA ALA A 224 -9.02 7.38 -1.86
C ALA A 224 -10.48 7.35 -2.29
N VAL A 225 -11.40 7.74 -1.40
CA VAL A 225 -12.83 7.82 -1.71
C VAL A 225 -13.11 8.83 -2.83
N ALA A 226 -12.54 10.03 -2.74
CA ALA A 226 -12.70 11.04 -3.78
C ALA A 226 -12.14 10.57 -5.13
N PHE A 227 -10.97 9.94 -5.12
CA PHE A 227 -10.29 9.48 -6.33
C PHE A 227 -10.93 8.24 -6.96
N LEU A 228 -11.33 7.26 -6.15
CA LEU A 228 -11.79 5.95 -6.60
C LEU A 228 -13.32 5.85 -6.70
N ALA A 229 -14.08 6.73 -6.05
CA ALA A 229 -15.54 6.74 -6.13
C ALA A 229 -16.12 8.04 -6.70
N GLY A 230 -15.32 9.12 -6.80
CA GLY A 230 -15.84 10.43 -7.23
C GLY A 230 -16.89 10.97 -6.26
N ARG A 231 -16.68 10.76 -4.96
CA ARG A 231 -17.62 11.11 -3.88
C ARG A 231 -16.88 11.80 -2.75
N ASP A 232 -17.55 12.69 -2.03
CA ASP A 232 -17.07 13.12 -0.73
C ASP A 232 -17.33 12.05 0.35
N HIS A 233 -16.28 11.69 1.09
CA HIS A 233 -16.34 10.63 2.11
C HIS A 233 -17.32 10.91 3.27
N SER A 234 -17.63 12.19 3.54
CA SER A 234 -18.43 12.60 4.70
C SER A 234 -19.90 12.84 4.37
N THR A 235 -20.22 13.10 3.10
CA THR A 235 -21.56 13.53 2.68
C THR A 235 -22.20 12.62 1.64
N GLU A 236 -21.42 12.01 0.74
CA GLU A 236 -21.96 11.30 -0.42
C GLU A 236 -21.57 9.82 -0.48
N PHE A 237 -20.55 9.41 0.26
CA PHE A 237 -20.03 8.05 0.18
C PHE A 237 -20.91 7.03 0.92
N GLY A 238 -21.53 7.41 2.03
CA GLY A 238 -22.40 6.53 2.82
C GLY A 238 -21.72 6.02 4.09
N ASP A 239 -21.96 4.75 4.45
CA ASP A 239 -21.38 4.14 5.64
C ASP A 239 -19.88 3.88 5.47
N THR A 240 -19.07 4.55 6.29
CA THR A 240 -17.61 4.46 6.28
C THR A 240 -17.03 3.46 7.27
N SER A 241 -17.89 2.78 8.05
CA SER A 241 -17.47 1.83 9.10
C SER A 241 -17.82 0.38 8.76
N GLY A 242 -18.72 0.18 7.81
CA GLY A 242 -19.20 -1.11 7.37
C GLY A 242 -18.34 -1.75 6.29
N PHE A 243 -19.03 -2.54 5.47
CA PHE A 243 -18.45 -3.19 4.30
C PHE A 243 -18.59 -2.29 3.07
N PHE A 244 -17.56 -2.24 2.23
CA PHE A 244 -17.53 -1.38 1.05
C PHE A 244 -18.09 -2.01 -0.23
N ASP A 245 -18.63 -3.24 -0.14
CA ASP A 245 -19.15 -4.02 -1.27
C ASP A 245 -20.19 -3.31 -2.12
N ASP A 246 -20.99 -2.40 -1.54
CA ASP A 246 -22.07 -1.70 -2.25
C ASP A 246 -21.66 -0.30 -2.75
N HIS A 247 -20.47 0.18 -2.38
CA HIS A 247 -20.01 1.53 -2.72
C HIS A 247 -19.60 1.65 -4.20
N PRO A 248 -19.78 2.81 -4.85
CA PRO A 248 -19.57 2.98 -6.30
C PRO A 248 -18.08 3.15 -6.64
N LEU A 249 -17.27 2.14 -6.36
CA LEU A 249 -15.84 2.15 -6.61
C LEU A 249 -15.55 1.88 -8.09
N ILE A 250 -14.61 2.62 -8.67
CA ILE A 250 -14.37 2.75 -10.11
C ILE A 250 -14.10 1.41 -10.81
N TRP A 251 -13.49 0.44 -10.12
CA TRP A 251 -13.23 -0.88 -10.68
C TRP A 251 -14.50 -1.63 -11.06
N LYS A 252 -15.65 -1.34 -10.43
CA LYS A 252 -16.95 -1.92 -10.83
C LYS A 252 -17.37 -1.45 -12.23
N ASP A 253 -17.03 -0.23 -12.60
CA ASP A 253 -17.32 0.30 -13.93
C ASP A 253 -16.35 -0.25 -14.97
N PHE A 254 -15.08 -0.46 -14.61
CA PHE A 254 -14.13 -1.22 -15.44
C PHE A 254 -14.59 -2.66 -15.65
N GLU A 255 -15.05 -3.36 -14.61
CA GLU A 255 -15.60 -4.72 -14.72
C GLU A 255 -16.81 -4.76 -15.67
N LYS A 256 -17.79 -3.86 -15.49
CA LYS A 256 -18.95 -3.74 -16.41
C LYS A 256 -18.53 -3.45 -17.85
N ALA A 257 -17.45 -2.70 -18.04
CA ALA A 257 -16.87 -2.42 -19.36
C ALA A 257 -16.06 -3.59 -19.94
N GLY A 258 -15.98 -4.73 -19.23
CA GLY A 258 -15.33 -5.97 -19.69
C GLY A 258 -13.83 -6.04 -19.41
N TYR A 259 -13.31 -5.23 -18.49
CA TYR A 259 -11.91 -5.32 -18.06
C TYR A 259 -11.72 -6.43 -17.02
N SER A 260 -10.55 -7.08 -17.05
CA SER A 260 -10.08 -7.79 -15.86
C SER A 260 -9.62 -6.75 -14.83
N THR A 261 -10.01 -6.94 -13.58
CA THR A 261 -9.78 -5.97 -12.50
C THR A 261 -8.86 -6.55 -11.45
N TYR A 262 -7.93 -5.73 -10.99
CA TYR A 262 -6.89 -6.09 -10.04
C TYR A 262 -6.78 -5.01 -8.97
N TYR A 263 -6.64 -5.41 -7.72
CA TYR A 263 -6.42 -4.53 -6.58
C TYR A 263 -5.48 -5.24 -5.61
N ALA A 264 -4.45 -4.53 -5.18
CA ALA A 264 -3.44 -5.05 -4.27
C ALA A 264 -3.04 -3.98 -3.26
N GLU A 265 -2.84 -4.40 -2.01
CA GLU A 265 -2.34 -3.55 -0.93
C GLU A 265 -1.14 -4.23 -0.26
N ASP A 266 -0.10 -3.46 0.05
CA ASP A 266 1.10 -4.00 0.68
C ASP A 266 0.99 -4.12 2.21
N TYR A 267 0.02 -3.42 2.82
CA TYR A 267 -0.21 -3.47 4.26
C TYR A 267 -1.69 -3.65 4.66
N PRO A 268 -2.18 -4.91 4.70
CA PRO A 268 -3.61 -5.21 4.89
C PRO A 268 -4.25 -4.60 6.14
N ASN A 269 -3.54 -4.58 7.27
CA ASN A 269 -4.08 -4.08 8.55
C ASN A 269 -4.38 -2.57 8.56
N PHE A 270 -3.74 -1.81 7.67
CA PHE A 270 -3.89 -0.36 7.54
C PHE A 270 -4.21 0.04 6.10
N ASN A 271 -4.80 -0.86 5.31
CA ASN A 271 -5.14 -0.57 3.93
C ASN A 271 -6.30 0.42 3.83
N LEU A 272 -6.50 0.96 2.62
CA LEU A 272 -7.46 2.05 2.38
C LEU A 272 -8.90 1.75 2.81
N PHE A 273 -9.36 0.51 2.69
CA PHE A 273 -10.77 0.15 2.92
C PHE A 273 -10.98 -0.76 4.13
N TYR A 274 -9.93 -1.17 4.83
CA TYR A 274 -10.03 -1.99 6.03
C TYR A 274 -9.78 -1.19 7.32
N TYR A 275 -8.89 -0.20 7.29
CA TYR A 275 -8.56 0.57 8.49
C TYR A 275 -9.78 1.30 9.06
N LEU A 276 -10.14 1.00 10.32
CA LEU A 276 -11.33 1.52 11.02
C LEU A 276 -12.69 1.14 10.38
N ALA A 277 -12.69 0.15 9.49
CA ALA A 277 -13.87 -0.36 8.81
C ALA A 277 -13.89 -1.90 8.80
N LYS A 278 -14.77 -2.52 8.00
CA LYS A 278 -14.84 -3.98 7.85
C LYS A 278 -14.21 -4.49 6.55
N GLY A 279 -13.63 -3.61 5.72
CA GLY A 279 -13.11 -4.03 4.42
C GLY A 279 -14.21 -4.35 3.43
N PHE A 280 -13.98 -5.38 2.64
CA PHE A 280 -14.96 -5.99 1.77
C PHE A 280 -15.45 -7.30 2.36
N ARG A 281 -16.69 -7.69 2.05
CA ARG A 281 -17.25 -9.00 2.40
C ARG A 281 -16.82 -10.00 1.34
N ARG A 282 -17.00 -9.65 0.06
CA ARG A 282 -16.54 -10.41 -1.10
C ARG A 282 -15.34 -9.73 -1.74
N LYS A 283 -14.52 -10.51 -2.45
CA LYS A 283 -13.45 -9.93 -3.26
C LYS A 283 -14.03 -8.86 -4.20
N PRO A 284 -13.58 -7.59 -4.10
CA PRO A 284 -14.20 -6.48 -4.83
C PRO A 284 -13.78 -6.42 -6.32
N VAL A 285 -12.80 -7.22 -6.70
CA VAL A 285 -12.20 -7.31 -8.04
C VAL A 285 -11.88 -8.77 -8.36
N HIS A 286 -11.54 -9.07 -9.61
CA HIS A 286 -11.20 -10.44 -10.03
C HIS A 286 -9.95 -10.97 -9.34
N HIS A 287 -8.94 -10.11 -9.16
CA HIS A 287 -7.62 -10.43 -8.61
C HIS A 287 -7.37 -9.53 -7.40
N TYR A 288 -7.53 -10.06 -6.19
CA TYR A 288 -7.53 -9.28 -4.93
C TYR A 288 -6.41 -9.75 -4.00
N PHE A 289 -5.37 -8.93 -3.89
CA PHE A 289 -4.07 -9.22 -3.28
C PHE A 289 -3.86 -8.46 -1.96
#